data_AF-A0A2E7XGU6-F1
#
_entry.id   AF-A0A2E7XGU6-F1
#
_cell.length_a   1.000
_cell.length_b   1.000
_cell.length_c   1.000
_cell.angle_alpha   90.00
_cell.angle_beta   90.00
_cell.angle_gamma   90.00
#
_symmetry.space_group_name_H-M   'P 1'
#
loop_
_entity.id
_entity.type
_entity.pdbx_description
1 polymer ?
#
loop_
_entity_poly.entity_id
_entity_poly.type
_entity_poly.pdbx_seq_one_letter_code
_entity_poly.pdbx_strand_id
1 'polypeptide(L)'
;MNKRSLQILLSLLLLLIVSSAQAAKPPFWEHEEVVEKYLEIGLSDQEAVRFRIAVTDYLYEVEAMVDKTLRRNDTGAGKLIKRKSKSLAKNLDADVSKFLTEDQMSRYQGYRKVLIKKMLKAYQWRL
;
A
#
# COMPACT_ATOMS: atom_id res chain seq x y z
N MET A 1 50.00 -10.34 -20.94
CA MET A 1 48.68 -9.80 -20.54
C MET A 1 48.80 -8.29 -20.47
N ASN A 2 48.17 -7.55 -21.39
CA ASN A 2 48.42 -6.11 -21.56
C ASN A 2 47.61 -5.28 -20.55
N LYS A 3 48.23 -4.26 -19.93
CA LYS A 3 47.57 -3.35 -18.96
C LYS A 3 46.25 -2.76 -19.48
N ARG A 4 46.16 -2.51 -20.79
CA ARG A 4 44.94 -2.02 -21.46
C ARG A 4 43.82 -3.06 -21.50
N SER A 5 44.16 -4.33 -21.69
CA SER A 5 43.20 -5.44 -21.66
C SER A 5 42.64 -5.66 -20.24
N LEU A 6 43.47 -5.45 -19.22
CA LEU A 6 43.07 -5.54 -17.81
C LEU A 6 42.09 -4.42 -17.42
N GLN A 7 42.33 -3.19 -17.89
CA GLN A 7 41.43 -2.05 -17.63
C GLN A 7 40.07 -2.22 -18.29
N ILE A 8 40.01 -2.69 -19.55
CA ILE A 8 38.74 -2.92 -20.25
C ILE A 8 37.91 -3.99 -19.55
N LEU A 9 38.55 -5.09 -19.10
CA LEU A 9 37.88 -6.14 -18.33
C LEU A 9 37.35 -5.61 -16.98
N LEU A 10 38.10 -4.74 -16.30
CA LEU A 10 37.67 -4.17 -15.02
C LEU A 10 36.50 -3.18 -15.19
N SER A 11 36.49 -2.40 -16.27
CA SER A 11 35.39 -1.48 -16.59
C SER A 11 34.09 -2.20 -16.96
N LEU A 12 34.18 -3.32 -17.69
CA LEU A 12 33.02 -4.18 -18.01
C LEU A 12 32.46 -4.87 -16.76
N LEU A 13 33.32 -5.26 -15.81
CA LEU A 13 32.90 -5.87 -14.56
C LEU A 13 32.13 -4.89 -13.66
N LEU A 14 32.52 -3.61 -13.64
CA LEU A 14 31.86 -2.56 -12.86
C LEU A 14 30.48 -2.16 -13.43
N LEU A 15 30.30 -2.22 -14.75
CA LEU A 15 29.00 -1.96 -15.40
C LEU A 15 27.95 -3.05 -15.13
N LEU A 16 28.39 -4.30 -14.87
CA LEU A 16 27.48 -5.41 -14.55
C LEU A 16 26.97 -5.37 -13.10
N ILE A 17 27.67 -4.72 -12.18
CA ILE A 17 27.28 -4.65 -10.75
C ILE A 17 26.14 -3.63 -10.53
N VAL A 18 25.98 -2.63 -11.39
CA VAL A 18 24.97 -1.57 -11.23
C VAL A 18 23.57 -1.98 -11.72
N SER A 19 23.43 -3.06 -12.49
CA SER A 19 22.15 -3.45 -13.10
C SER A 19 21.20 -4.28 -12.22
N SER A 20 21.58 -4.67 -11.01
CA SER A 20 20.76 -5.56 -10.16
C SER A 20 20.13 -4.89 -8.93
N ALA A 21 20.19 -3.56 -8.82
CA ALA A 21 19.33 -2.82 -7.90
C ALA A 21 17.91 -2.71 -8.51
N GLN A 22 17.23 -3.85 -8.65
CA GLN A 22 15.79 -3.87 -8.88
C GLN A 22 15.15 -3.28 -7.62
N ALA A 23 14.95 -1.96 -7.59
CA ALA A 23 14.29 -1.29 -6.49
C ALA A 23 12.97 -2.01 -6.21
N ALA A 24 12.87 -2.62 -5.03
CA ALA A 24 11.64 -3.27 -4.59
C ALA A 24 10.52 -2.23 -4.70
N LYS A 25 9.40 -2.59 -5.33
CA LYS A 25 8.25 -1.69 -5.39
C LYS A 25 7.86 -1.37 -3.94
N PRO A 26 7.69 -0.09 -3.59
CA PRO A 26 7.31 0.27 -2.23
C PRO A 26 5.98 -0.41 -1.89
N PRO A 27 5.76 -0.78 -0.62
CA PRO A 27 4.47 -1.28 -0.19
C PRO A 27 3.38 -0.24 -0.49
N PHE A 28 2.14 -0.70 -0.68
CA PHE A 28 1.11 0.15 -1.27
C PHE A 28 0.76 1.39 -0.44
N TRP A 29 1.03 1.38 0.86
CA TRP A 29 0.82 2.49 1.79
C TRP A 29 1.93 3.56 1.72
N GLU A 30 3.09 3.25 1.12
CA GLU A 30 4.20 4.18 0.91
C GLU A 30 4.16 4.85 -0.48
N HIS A 31 3.14 4.56 -1.29
CA HIS A 31 2.95 5.30 -2.54
C HIS A 31 2.73 6.79 -2.26
N GLU A 32 3.43 7.64 -3.00
CA GLU A 32 3.36 9.10 -2.90
C GLU A 32 1.92 9.62 -2.80
N GLU A 33 1.04 9.20 -3.70
CA GLU A 33 -0.38 9.59 -3.69
C GLU A 33 -1.11 9.24 -2.36
N VAL A 34 -0.72 8.16 -1.67
CA VAL A 34 -1.28 7.78 -0.37
C VAL A 34 -0.73 8.69 0.72
N VAL A 35 0.57 8.98 0.68
CA VAL A 35 1.26 9.85 1.64
C VAL A 35 0.76 11.28 1.53
N GLU A 36 0.66 11.82 0.32
CA GLU A 36 0.10 13.15 0.04
C GLU A 36 -1.32 13.27 0.62
N LYS A 37 -2.19 12.29 0.32
CA LYS A 37 -3.56 12.31 0.82
C LYS A 37 -3.65 12.15 2.34
N TYR A 38 -2.72 11.41 2.94
CA TYR A 38 -2.63 11.31 4.40
C TYR A 38 -2.28 12.66 5.03
N LEU A 39 -1.28 13.37 4.47
CA LEU A 39 -0.88 14.68 4.94
C LEU A 39 -2.00 15.73 4.78
N GLU A 40 -2.76 15.67 3.68
CA GLU A 40 -3.90 16.56 3.45
C GLU A 40 -4.98 16.47 4.54
N ILE A 41 -5.12 15.33 5.22
CA ILE A 41 -6.11 15.17 6.30
C ILE A 41 -5.86 16.21 7.40
N GLY A 42 -4.61 16.56 7.68
CA GLY A 42 -4.27 17.54 8.71
C GLY A 42 -4.59 17.03 10.12
N LEU A 43 -4.10 15.84 10.43
CA LEU A 43 -4.23 15.22 11.76
C LEU A 43 -3.29 15.91 12.75
N SER A 44 -3.78 16.18 13.96
CA SER A 44 -2.91 16.43 15.12
C SER A 44 -2.14 15.17 15.53
N ASP A 45 -1.12 15.31 16.36
CA ASP A 45 -0.30 14.16 16.80
C ASP A 45 -1.14 13.07 17.49
N GLN A 46 -2.12 13.47 18.30
CA GLN A 46 -3.01 12.52 18.99
C GLN A 46 -3.94 11.80 18.02
N GLU A 47 -4.52 12.53 17.05
CA GLU A 47 -5.36 11.94 16.01
C GLU A 47 -4.55 11.04 15.10
N ALA A 48 -3.30 11.40 14.77
CA ALA A 48 -2.40 10.61 13.93
C ALA A 48 -2.10 9.23 14.54
N VAL A 49 -1.93 9.14 15.86
CA VAL A 49 -1.78 7.86 16.56
C VAL A 49 -3.05 7.01 16.44
N ARG A 50 -4.22 7.59 16.74
CA ARG A 50 -5.51 6.88 16.66
C ARG A 50 -5.84 6.44 15.23
N PHE A 51 -5.58 7.30 14.27
CA PHE A 51 -5.77 7.06 12.85
C PHE A 51 -4.87 5.92 12.36
N ARG A 52 -3.60 5.91 12.75
CA ARG A 52 -2.67 4.84 12.41
C ARG A 52 -3.16 3.49 12.93
N ILE A 53 -3.66 3.43 14.16
CA ILE A 53 -4.23 2.20 14.75
C ILE A 53 -5.41 1.73 13.89
N ALA A 54 -6.39 2.60 13.65
CA ALA A 54 -7.58 2.26 12.87
C ALA A 54 -7.25 1.77 11.45
N VAL A 55 -6.32 2.45 10.76
CA VAL A 55 -5.87 2.02 9.43
C VAL A 55 -5.14 0.68 9.49
N THR A 56 -4.27 0.48 10.48
CA THR A 56 -3.52 -0.77 10.63
C THR A 56 -4.46 -1.96 10.86
N ASP A 57 -5.44 -1.80 11.75
CA ASP A 57 -6.46 -2.83 12.03
C ASP A 57 -7.25 -3.16 10.76
N TYR A 58 -7.69 -2.14 10.01
CA TYR A 58 -8.34 -2.32 8.72
C TYR A 58 -7.47 -3.12 7.73
N LEU A 59 -6.18 -2.81 7.62
CA LEU A 59 -5.28 -3.51 6.70
C LEU A 59 -5.09 -4.98 7.10
N TYR A 60 -4.94 -5.28 8.38
CA TYR A 60 -4.87 -6.65 8.88
C TYR A 60 -6.15 -7.45 8.60
N GLU A 61 -7.32 -6.84 8.83
CA GLU A 61 -8.60 -7.49 8.52
C GLU A 61 -8.75 -7.78 7.02
N VAL A 62 -8.33 -6.85 6.16
CA VAL A 62 -8.35 -7.06 4.71
C VAL A 62 -7.39 -8.19 4.32
N GLU A 63 -6.16 -8.20 4.85
CA GLU A 63 -5.17 -9.23 4.53
C GLU A 63 -5.66 -10.62 4.93
N ALA A 64 -6.16 -10.79 6.17
CA ALA A 64 -6.72 -12.04 6.64
C ALA A 64 -7.91 -12.50 5.79
N MET A 65 -8.76 -11.56 5.37
CA MET A 65 -9.90 -11.82 4.49
C MET A 65 -9.46 -12.25 3.08
N VAL A 66 -8.43 -11.60 2.52
CA VAL A 66 -7.84 -11.94 1.22
C VAL A 66 -7.26 -13.35 1.28
N ASP A 67 -6.42 -13.65 2.27
CA ASP A 67 -5.82 -14.97 2.45
C ASP A 67 -6.88 -16.07 2.55
N LYS A 68 -7.92 -15.85 3.36
CA LYS A 68 -9.05 -16.78 3.47
C LYS A 68 -9.80 -16.97 2.15
N THR A 69 -9.90 -15.93 1.34
CA THR A 69 -10.58 -15.98 0.05
C THR A 69 -9.75 -16.71 -1.00
N LEU A 70 -8.44 -16.46 -1.06
CA LEU A 70 -7.52 -17.13 -1.98
C LEU A 70 -7.40 -18.62 -1.66
N ARG A 71 -7.36 -19.01 -0.38
CA ARG A 71 -7.33 -20.42 0.04
C ARG A 71 -8.54 -21.24 -0.43
N ARG A 72 -9.67 -20.60 -0.73
CA ARG A 72 -10.88 -21.27 -1.23
C ARG A 72 -10.84 -21.57 -2.74
N ASN A 73 -9.86 -21.01 -3.46
CA ASN A 73 -9.69 -21.17 -4.91
C ASN A 73 -10.97 -20.89 -5.73
N ASP A 74 -11.75 -19.89 -5.31
CA ASP A 74 -12.98 -19.49 -5.99
C ASP A 74 -12.64 -18.70 -7.27
N THR A 75 -13.24 -19.06 -8.41
CA THR A 75 -13.15 -18.31 -9.68
C THR A 75 -13.65 -16.86 -9.59
N GLY A 76 -14.35 -16.51 -8.50
CA GLY A 76 -14.84 -15.17 -8.17
C GLY A 76 -14.03 -14.40 -7.12
N ALA A 77 -12.86 -14.89 -6.71
CA ALA A 77 -12.06 -14.34 -5.60
C ALA A 77 -11.83 -12.82 -5.73
N GLY A 78 -11.51 -12.32 -6.92
CA GLY A 78 -11.23 -10.89 -7.12
C GLY A 78 -12.45 -9.99 -6.89
N LYS A 79 -13.63 -10.40 -7.38
CA LYS A 79 -14.89 -9.68 -7.13
C LYS A 79 -15.26 -9.73 -5.65
N LEU A 80 -15.03 -10.88 -5.00
CA LEU A 80 -15.32 -11.08 -3.58
C LEU A 80 -14.44 -10.20 -2.69
N ILE A 81 -13.13 -10.17 -2.94
CA ILE A 81 -12.16 -9.33 -2.22
C ILE A 81 -12.57 -7.87 -2.35
N LYS A 82 -12.80 -7.37 -3.58
CA LYS A 82 -13.23 -5.99 -3.81
C LYS A 82 -14.49 -5.63 -3.01
N ARG A 83 -15.50 -6.51 -3.01
CA ARG A 83 -16.75 -6.29 -2.28
C ARG A 83 -16.52 -6.27 -0.77
N LYS A 84 -15.74 -7.21 -0.23
CA LYS A 84 -15.46 -7.29 1.21
C LYS A 84 -14.58 -6.16 1.70
N SER A 85 -13.54 -5.77 0.95
CA SER A 85 -12.72 -4.60 1.28
C SER A 85 -13.54 -3.31 1.37
N LYS A 86 -14.54 -3.14 0.49
CA LYS A 86 -15.49 -2.01 0.58
C LYS A 86 -16.39 -2.08 1.81
N SER A 87 -16.76 -3.29 2.25
CA SER A 87 -17.53 -3.48 3.48
C SER A 87 -16.70 -3.13 4.72
N LEU A 88 -15.47 -3.64 4.80
CA LEU A 88 -14.54 -3.35 5.90
C LEU A 88 -14.18 -1.85 5.96
N ALA A 89 -14.14 -1.18 4.81
CA ALA A 89 -13.92 0.26 4.75
C ALA A 89 -15.03 1.08 5.44
N LYS A 90 -16.23 0.52 5.64
CA LYS A 90 -17.28 1.16 6.44
C LYS A 90 -16.99 1.10 7.94
N ASN A 91 -16.31 0.05 8.41
CA ASN A 91 -15.88 -0.03 9.80
C ASN A 91 -14.80 1.02 10.05
N LEU A 92 -13.83 1.12 9.13
CA LEU A 92 -12.83 2.17 9.18
C LEU A 92 -13.47 3.57 9.21
N ASP A 93 -14.48 3.85 8.36
CA ASP A 93 -15.23 5.12 8.39
C ASP A 93 -15.83 5.38 9.78
N ALA A 94 -16.44 4.36 10.38
CA ALA A 94 -17.08 4.47 11.69
C ALA A 94 -16.07 4.66 12.83
N ASP A 95 -14.85 4.15 12.69
CA ASP A 95 -13.81 4.32 13.70
C ASP A 95 -13.15 5.69 13.63
N VAL A 96 -12.87 6.19 12.42
CA VAL A 96 -12.25 7.50 12.26
C VAL A 96 -13.23 8.66 12.51
N SER A 97 -14.53 8.48 12.23
CA SER A 97 -15.55 9.51 12.50
C SER A 97 -15.75 9.82 13.98
N LYS A 98 -15.27 8.96 14.89
CA LYS A 98 -15.30 9.19 16.34
C LYS A 98 -14.36 10.31 16.79
N PHE A 99 -13.44 10.74 15.94
CA PHE A 99 -12.42 11.72 16.32
C PHE A 99 -12.00 12.69 15.23
N LEU A 100 -12.33 12.44 13.96
CA LEU A 100 -12.13 13.41 12.91
C LEU A 100 -13.27 14.43 12.87
N THR A 101 -12.94 15.68 12.58
CA THR A 101 -13.92 16.72 12.25
C THR A 101 -14.57 16.44 10.88
N GLU A 102 -15.67 17.14 10.56
CA GLU A 102 -16.34 16.99 9.26
C GLU A 102 -15.40 17.33 8.08
N ASP A 103 -14.59 18.39 8.23
CA ASP A 103 -13.59 18.78 7.22
C ASP A 103 -12.52 17.70 7.03
N GLN A 104 -11.98 17.17 8.14
CA GLN A 104 -11.01 16.08 8.10
C GLN A 104 -11.62 14.81 7.51
N MET A 105 -12.90 14.52 7.82
CA MET A 105 -13.63 13.38 7.25
C MET A 105 -13.75 13.47 5.73
N SER A 106 -14.00 14.65 5.17
CA SER A 106 -14.00 14.85 3.70
C SER A 106 -12.65 14.51 3.07
N ARG A 107 -11.55 15.00 3.66
CA ARG A 107 -10.18 14.73 3.16
C ARG A 107 -9.80 13.26 3.32
N TYR A 108 -10.18 12.66 4.43
CA TYR A 108 -10.04 11.23 4.69
C TYR A 108 -10.71 10.37 3.61
N GLN A 109 -11.89 10.75 3.10
CA GLN A 109 -12.54 10.00 2.02
C GLN A 109 -11.66 9.94 0.77
N GLY A 110 -10.93 11.02 0.48
CA GLY A 110 -9.91 11.07 -0.57
C GLY A 110 -8.77 10.09 -0.31
N TYR A 111 -8.18 10.14 0.89
CA TYR A 111 -7.15 9.19 1.33
C TYR A 111 -7.60 7.73 1.20
N ARG A 112 -8.77 7.38 1.75
CA ARG A 112 -9.31 6.03 1.74
C ARG A 112 -9.47 5.50 0.31
N LYS A 113 -9.97 6.33 -0.60
CA LYS A 113 -10.14 5.95 -2.01
C LYS A 113 -8.81 5.58 -2.65
N VAL A 114 -7.76 6.36 -2.40
CA VAL A 114 -6.41 6.07 -2.91
C VAL A 114 -5.82 4.82 -2.26
N LEU A 115 -5.88 4.72 -0.93
CA LEU A 115 -5.40 3.56 -0.17
C LEU A 115 -6.00 2.25 -0.72
N ILE A 116 -7.34 2.18 -0.84
CA ILE A 116 -8.03 0.99 -1.34
C ILE A 116 -7.65 0.69 -2.79
N LYS A 117 -7.53 1.72 -3.64
CA LYS A 117 -7.12 1.54 -5.04
C LYS A 117 -5.72 0.91 -5.14
N LYS A 118 -4.75 1.41 -4.38
CA LYS A 118 -3.38 0.89 -4.39
C LYS A 118 -3.31 -0.51 -3.77
N MET A 119 -4.01 -0.72 -2.65
CA MET A 119 -4.12 -2.01 -1.98
C MET A 119 -4.73 -3.08 -2.90
N LEU A 120 -5.87 -2.81 -3.55
CA LEU A 120 -6.48 -3.78 -4.46
C LEU A 120 -5.57 -4.09 -5.66
N LYS A 121 -4.87 -3.09 -6.20
CA LYS A 121 -3.85 -3.31 -7.25
C LYS A 121 -2.71 -4.19 -6.73
N ALA A 122 -2.30 -4.01 -5.49
CA ALA A 122 -1.29 -4.85 -4.84
C ALA A 122 -1.78 -6.28 -4.57
N TYR A 123 -3.08 -6.58 -4.63
CA TYR A 123 -3.58 -7.96 -4.56
C TYR A 123 -3.87 -8.57 -5.93
N GLN A 124 -3.86 -7.80 -7.02
CA GLN A 124 -4.18 -8.31 -8.37
C GLN A 124 -3.22 -9.39 -8.85
N TRP A 125 -1.95 -9.40 -8.41
CA TRP A 125 -0.99 -10.46 -8.78
C TRP A 125 -1.24 -11.78 -8.03
N ARG A 126 -2.08 -11.78 -6.99
CA ARG A 126 -2.41 -12.96 -6.18
C ARG A 126 -3.68 -13.68 -6.66
N LEU A 127 -4.37 -13.12 -7.65
CA LEU A 127 -5.64 -13.59 -8.22
C LEU A 127 -5.43 -14.20 -9.59
#